data_AF-A0A6J4G2E3-F1
#
_entry.id   AF-A0A6J4G2E3-F1
#
_cell.length_a   1.000
_cell.length_b   1.000
_cell.length_c   1.000
_cell.angle_alpha   90.00
_cell.angle_beta   90.00
_cell.angle_gamma   90.00
#
_symmetry.space_group_name_H-M   'P 1'
#
loop_
_entity.id
_entity.type
_entity.pdbx_description
1 polymer ?
#
loop_
_entity_poly.entity_id
_entity_poly.type
_entity_poly.pdbx_seq_one_letter_code
_entity_poly.pdbx_strand_id
1 'polypeptide(L)' 'MKANDQTRKVWEVSRLWTTVDGVPHARLVHQHETLMVSVGTLNDQEFFVAVPVIRSEP' A
#
# COMPACT_ATOMS: atom_id res chain seq x y z
N MET A 1 2.29 21.62 0.74
CA MET A 1 3.18 21.22 -0.36
C MET A 1 3.61 19.78 -0.07
N LYS A 2 3.08 18.77 -0.78
CA LYS A 2 3.55 17.38 -0.67
C LYS A 2 4.36 17.08 -1.92
N ALA A 3 5.67 16.90 -1.76
CA ALA A 3 6.60 16.58 -2.83
C ALA A 3 6.99 15.10 -2.76
N ASN A 4 7.01 14.44 -3.93
CA ASN A 4 7.41 13.04 -4.17
C ASN A 4 6.49 11.96 -3.56
N ASP A 5 6.20 10.86 -4.25
CA ASP A 5 7.20 10.02 -4.91
C ASP A 5 6.58 9.34 -6.15
N GLN A 6 6.83 9.89 -7.36
CA GLN A 6 6.55 9.22 -8.64
C GLN A 6 7.48 8.01 -8.88
N THR A 7 7.92 7.35 -7.83
CA THR A 7 8.58 6.07 -7.99
C THR A 7 7.46 5.09 -8.30
N ARG A 8 7.46 4.50 -9.49
CA ARG A 8 6.56 3.40 -9.89
C ARG A 8 6.84 2.14 -9.06
N LYS A 9 6.98 2.28 -7.74
CA LYS A 9 7.27 1.23 -6.78
C LYS A 9 6.02 0.40 -6.61
N VAL A 10 6.20 -0.91 -6.74
CA VAL A 10 5.20 -1.87 -6.32
C VAL A 10 5.41 -2.11 -4.82
N TRP A 11 4.36 -1.85 -4.06
CA TRP A 11 4.33 -2.05 -2.62
C TRP A 11 3.55 -3.33 -2.30
N GLU A 12 4.12 -4.17 -1.47
CA GLU A 12 3.44 -5.39 -1.00
C GLU A 12 2.82 -5.15 0.38
N VAL A 13 1.55 -5.55 0.53
CA VAL A 13 0.88 -5.52 1.83
C VAL A 13 1.40 -6.66 2.69
N SER A 14 2.24 -6.33 3.68
CA SER A 14 2.86 -7.31 4.58
C SER A 14 2.07 -7.56 5.87
N ARG A 15 1.21 -6.61 6.28
CA ARG A 15 0.35 -6.73 7.46
C ARG A 15 -0.84 -5.77 7.37
N LEU A 16 -1.99 -6.21 7.87
CA LEU A 16 -3.16 -5.40 8.14
C LEU A 16 -3.45 -5.39 9.65
N TRP A 17 -3.93 -4.27 10.17
CA TRP A 17 -4.42 -4.17 11.55
C TRP A 17 -5.46 -3.07 11.67
N THR A 18 -6.23 -3.12 12.75
CA THR A 18 -7.14 -2.04 13.14
C THR A 18 -6.58 -1.36 14.37
N THR A 19 -6.47 -0.04 14.34
CA THR A 19 -6.04 0.76 15.49
C THR A 19 -7.14 0.82 16.55
N VAL A 20 -6.81 1.28 17.76
CA VAL A 20 -7.74 1.32 18.90
C VAL A 20 -8.97 2.20 18.62
N ASP A 21 -8.82 3.22 17.77
CA ASP A 21 -9.89 4.09 17.28
C ASP A 21 -10.77 3.45 16.18
N GLY A 22 -10.53 2.19 15.83
CA GLY A 22 -11.31 1.45 14.83
C GLY A 22 -10.85 1.67 13.38
N VAL A 23 -9.79 2.42 13.13
CA VAL A 23 -9.34 2.72 11.76
C VAL A 23 -8.46 1.60 11.19
N PRO A 24 -8.81 1.00 10.04
CA PRO A 24 -8.00 -0.03 9.42
C PRO A 24 -6.74 0.57 8.79
N HIS A 25 -5.60 -0.09 9.02
CA HIS A 25 -4.27 0.29 8.54
C HIS A 25 -3.56 -0.89 7.88
N ALA A 26 -2.58 -0.56 7.04
CA ALA A 26 -1.74 -1.49 6.31
C ALA A 26 -0.25 -1.10 6.44
N ARG A 27 0.60 -2.13 6.50
CA ARG A 27 2.06 -2.00 6.40
C ARG A 27 2.48 -2.50 5.04
N LEU A 28 2.99 -1.57 4.26
CA LEU A 28 3.52 -1.78 2.93
C LEU A 28 5.03 -1.96 2.99
N VAL A 29 5.58 -2.85 2.17
CA VAL A 29 7.02 -3.04 2.01
C VAL A 29 7.44 -2.94 0.56
N HIS A 30 8.60 -2.35 0.31
CA HIS A 30 9.26 -2.32 -1.00
C HIS A 30 10.76 -2.47 -0.78
N GLN A 31 11.31 -3.65 -1.08
CA GLN A 31 12.71 -4.00 -0.80
C GLN A 31 13.06 -3.77 0.69
N HIS A 32 13.79 -2.71 1.01
CA HIS A 32 14.22 -2.34 2.36
C HIS A 32 13.40 -1.17 2.95
N GLU A 33 12.40 -0.67 2.23
CA GLU A 33 11.53 0.41 2.66
C GLU A 33 10.24 -0.14 3.29
N THR A 34 9.72 0.57 4.29
CA THR A 34 8.43 0.28 4.92
C THR A 34 7.60 1.55 5.00
N LEU A 35 6.32 1.43 4.67
CA LEU A 35 5.33 2.51 4.74
C LEU A 35 4.09 2.02 5.50
N MET A 36 3.52 2.87 6.36
CA MET A 36 2.25 2.59 7.04
C MET A 36 1.20 3.58 6.57
N VAL A 37 0.05 3.08 6.14
CA VAL A 37 -1.06 3.90 5.63
C VAL A 37 -2.39 3.37 6.15
N SER A 38 -3.41 4.23 6.16
CA SER A 38 -4.78 3.74 6.34
C SER A 38 -5.20 2.90 5.13
N VAL A 39 -6.07 1.91 5.33
CA VAL A 39 -6.63 1.12 4.22
C VAL A 39 -7.45 2.02 3.28
N GLY A 40 -8.06 3.10 3.80
CA GLY A 40 -8.74 4.10 2.96
C GLY A 40 -7.81 4.72 1.91
N THR A 41 -6.56 4.99 2.28
CA THR A 41 -5.54 5.52 1.35
C THR A 41 -5.20 4.53 0.23
N LEU A 42 -5.27 3.22 0.47
CA LEU A 42 -5.02 2.21 -0.57
C LEU A 42 -6.11 2.19 -1.66
N ASN A 43 -7.31 2.66 -1.33
CA ASN A 43 -8.43 2.76 -2.28
C ASN A 43 -8.41 4.07 -3.07
N ASP A 44 -7.55 5.01 -2.69
CA ASP A 44 -7.42 6.30 -3.35
C ASP A 44 -6.42 6.18 -4.52
N GLN A 45 -6.96 6.27 -5.74
CA GLN A 45 -6.22 6.12 -6.99
C GLN A 45 -5.22 7.26 -7.23
N GLU A 46 -5.31 8.37 -6.50
CA GLU A 46 -4.28 9.42 -6.52
C GLU A 46 -2.97 8.92 -5.91
N PHE A 47 -3.04 7.99 -4.95
CA PHE A 47 -1.87 7.47 -4.22
C PHE A 47 -1.48 6.05 -4.63
N PHE A 48 -2.45 5.16 -4.82
CA PHE A 48 -2.18 3.75 -5.09
C PHE A 48 -3.10 3.20 -6.17
N VAL A 49 -2.53 2.40 -7.08
CA VAL A 49 -3.28 1.60 -8.04
C VAL A 49 -2.99 0.13 -7.82
N ALA A 50 -4.02 -0.70 -7.89
CA ALA A 50 -3.85 -2.14 -7.78
C ALA A 50 -3.04 -2.68 -8.97
N VAL A 51 -1.99 -3.45 -8.69
CA VAL A 51 -1.24 -4.16 -9.74
C VAL A 51 -1.98 -5.47 -10.03
N PRO A 52 -2.38 -5.75 -11.29
CA PRO A 52 -2.98 -7.02 -11.65
C PRO A 52 -1.99 -8.15 -11.40
N VAL A 53 -2.32 -9.10 -10.53
CA VAL A 53 -1.54 -10.33 -10.37
C VAL A 53 -1.90 -11.25 -11.53
N ILE A 54 -1.06 -11.30 -12.56
CA ILE A 54 -1.16 -12.34 -13.59
C ILE A 54 -0.72 -13.64 -12.93
N ARG A 55 -1.68 -14.43 -12.46
CA ARG A 55 -1.42 -15.82 -12.06
C ARG A 55 -1.21 -16.62 -13.34
N SER A 56 0.04 -16.84 -13.72
CA SER A 56 0.37 -17.93 -14.63
C SER A 56 0.16 -19.23 -13.86
N GLU A 57 -1.00 -19.86 -14.01
CA GLU A 57 -1.20 -21.24 -13.55
C GLU A 57 -0.27 -22.17 -14.35
N PRO A 58 0.42 -23.12 -13.70
CA PRO A 58 1.24 -24.12 -14.38
C PRO A 58 0.43 -25.15 -15.16
#